data_AF-A0A9D1UC03-F1
#
_entry.id   AF-A0A9D1UC03-F1
#
_cell.length_a   1.000
_cell.length_b   1.000
_cell.length_c   1.000
_cell.angle_alpha   90.00
_cell.angle_beta   90.00
_cell.angle_gamma   90.00
#
_symmetry.space_group_name_H-M   'P 1'
#
loop_
_entity.id
_entity.type
_entity.pdbx_description
1 polymer ?
#
loop_
_entity_poly.entity_id
_entity_poly.type
_entity_poly.pdbx_seq_one_letter_code
_entity_poly.pdbx_strand_id
1 'polypeptide(L)'
;MIIILILLAAVLCGGGIWLFIRARRRRPQSIDLMEGHDFEYFCAELLKKHGFLEVEVTRGSGDYGIDILAEKEGVTYAIQCKCYTSPVGVKAVQEAYAGRDYYDRMVGAVLTNQYFTSSAVEAAKKLKILLWDRGYLESMLEE
;
A
#
# COMPACT_ATOMS: atom_id res chain seq x y z
N MET A 1 -31.24 -34.42 -17.97
CA MET A 1 -30.73 -34.81 -16.64
C MET A 1 -29.22 -34.61 -16.50
N ILE A 2 -28.39 -35.07 -17.46
CA ILE A 2 -26.91 -34.97 -17.40
C ILE A 2 -26.39 -33.50 -17.44
N ILE A 3 -26.98 -32.64 -18.28
CA ILE A 3 -26.56 -31.22 -18.40
C ILE A 3 -26.75 -30.45 -17.07
N ILE A 4 -27.81 -30.75 -16.33
CA ILE A 4 -28.11 -30.09 -15.04
C ILE A 4 -27.06 -30.47 -13.99
N LEU A 5 -26.60 -31.72 -13.97
CA LEU A 5 -25.54 -32.19 -13.07
C LEU A 5 -24.20 -31.49 -13.34
N ILE A 6 -23.85 -31.25 -14.61
CA ILE A 6 -22.60 -30.56 -14.99
C ILE A 6 -22.64 -29.09 -14.56
N LEU A 7 -23.77 -28.40 -14.74
CA LEU A 7 -23.93 -27.01 -14.32
C LEU A 7 -23.89 -26.86 -12.79
N LEU A 8 -24.53 -27.78 -12.05
CA LEU A 8 -24.45 -27.80 -10.58
C LEU A 8 -23.03 -28.06 -10.08
N ALA A 9 -22.31 -29.00 -10.69
CA ALA A 9 -20.92 -29.27 -10.35
C ALA A 9 -20.01 -28.06 -10.65
N ALA A 10 -20.19 -27.37 -11.79
CA ALA A 10 -19.42 -26.18 -12.14
C ALA A 10 -19.66 -25.01 -11.16
N VAL A 11 -20.91 -24.82 -10.70
CA VAL A 11 -21.24 -23.79 -9.69
C VAL A 11 -20.66 -24.15 -8.31
N LEU A 12 -20.71 -25.42 -7.91
CA LEU A 12 -20.12 -25.88 -6.64
C LEU A 12 -18.59 -25.80 -6.66
N CYS A 13 -17.95 -26.19 -7.75
CA CYS A 13 -16.50 -26.06 -7.94
C CYS A 13 -16.07 -24.60 -8.04
N GLY A 14 -16.79 -23.78 -8.81
CA GLY A 14 -16.53 -22.34 -8.93
C GLY A 14 -16.73 -21.59 -7.62
N GLY A 15 -17.78 -21.94 -6.87
CA GLY A 15 -18.03 -21.44 -5.52
C GLY A 15 -16.94 -21.87 -4.52
N GLY A 16 -16.50 -23.13 -4.59
CA GLY A 16 -15.40 -23.66 -3.78
C GLY A 16 -14.07 -22.96 -4.06
N ILE A 17 -13.72 -22.77 -5.34
CA ILE A 17 -12.53 -22.04 -5.79
C ILE A 17 -12.61 -20.57 -5.36
N TRP A 18 -13.76 -19.91 -5.55
CA TRP A 18 -13.99 -18.53 -5.14
C TRP A 18 -13.88 -18.35 -3.63
N LEU A 19 -14.48 -19.25 -2.85
CA LEU A 19 -14.38 -19.27 -1.38
C LEU A 19 -12.94 -19.55 -0.93
N PHE A 20 -12.20 -20.42 -1.62
CA PHE A 20 -10.81 -20.73 -1.30
C PHE A 20 -9.86 -19.56 -1.61
N ILE A 21 -10.02 -18.90 -2.76
CA ILE A 21 -9.31 -17.66 -3.11
C ILE A 21 -9.65 -16.55 -2.08
N ARG A 22 -10.93 -16.41 -1.71
CA ARG A 22 -11.38 -15.44 -0.70
C ARG A 22 -10.83 -15.77 0.70
N ALA A 23 -10.72 -17.04 1.06
CA ALA A 23 -10.17 -17.48 2.34
C ALA A 23 -8.66 -17.26 2.43
N ARG A 24 -7.91 -17.47 1.33
CA ARG A 24 -6.47 -17.17 1.26
C ARG A 24 -6.19 -15.67 1.46
N ARG A 25 -7.04 -14.79 0.93
CA ARG A 25 -6.99 -13.33 1.17
C ARG A 25 -7.30 -12.88 2.61
N ARG A 26 -7.86 -13.76 3.46
CA ARG A 26 -8.28 -13.41 4.83
C ARG A 26 -7.30 -13.82 5.92
N ARG A 27 -6.20 -14.50 5.58
CA ARG A 27 -5.15 -14.75 6.57
C ARG A 27 -4.34 -13.47 6.75
N PRO A 28 -4.27 -12.89 7.96
CA PRO A 28 -3.39 -11.77 8.21
C PRO A 28 -1.96 -12.20 7.88
N GLN A 29 -1.29 -11.45 7.01
CA GLN A 29 0.13 -11.64 6.76
C GLN A 29 0.91 -11.04 7.94
N SER A 30 2.18 -11.40 8.10
CA SER A 30 3.03 -10.83 9.16
C SER A 30 3.04 -9.29 9.14
N ILE A 31 2.95 -8.70 7.95
CA ILE A 31 2.86 -7.24 7.74
C ILE A 31 1.61 -6.60 8.35
N ASP A 32 0.50 -7.35 8.49
CA ASP A 32 -0.78 -6.83 9.03
C ASP A 32 -0.77 -6.73 10.57
N LEU A 33 0.26 -7.28 11.19
CA LEU A 33 0.42 -7.33 12.64
C LEU A 33 1.54 -6.40 13.13
N MET A 34 2.18 -5.65 12.22
CA MET A 34 3.25 -4.71 12.56
C MET A 34 2.69 -3.44 13.19
N GLU A 35 3.40 -2.91 14.19
CA GLU A 35 3.18 -1.54 14.66
C GLU A 35 3.61 -0.52 13.60
N GLY A 36 3.12 0.72 13.71
CA GLY A 36 3.36 1.77 12.70
C GLY A 36 4.84 1.96 12.39
N HIS A 37 5.68 2.09 13.42
CA HIS A 37 7.11 2.28 13.27
C HIS A 37 7.79 1.04 12.65
N ASP A 38 7.43 -0.18 13.07
CA ASP A 38 7.97 -1.40 12.46
C ASP A 38 7.61 -1.49 10.96
N PHE A 39 6.41 -1.05 10.60
CA PHE A 39 5.96 -1.00 9.22
C PHE A 39 6.72 0.02 8.38
N GLU A 40 7.09 1.17 8.94
CA GLU A 40 7.93 2.18 8.28
C GLU A 40 9.31 1.62 7.92
N TYR A 41 9.98 0.96 8.88
CA TYR A 41 11.28 0.34 8.64
C TYR A 41 11.19 -0.82 7.65
N PHE A 42 10.13 -1.62 7.74
CA PHE A 42 9.86 -2.68 6.77
C PHE A 42 9.71 -2.12 5.35
N CYS A 43 8.93 -1.05 5.18
CA CYS A 43 8.75 -0.39 3.89
C CYS A 43 10.06 0.20 3.36
N ALA A 44 10.87 0.80 4.23
CA ALA A 44 12.19 1.32 3.84
C ALA A 44 13.11 0.21 3.32
N GLU A 45 13.18 -0.93 4.00
CA GLU A 45 13.96 -2.07 3.54
C GLU A 45 13.43 -2.67 2.23
N LEU A 46 12.10 -2.69 2.06
CA LEU A 46 11.48 -3.12 0.80
C LEU A 46 11.83 -2.19 -0.36
N LEU A 47 11.77 -0.88 -0.15
CA LEU A 47 12.18 0.12 -1.15
C LEU A 47 13.65 -0.05 -1.55
N LYS A 48 14.55 -0.25 -0.57
CA LYS A 48 15.98 -0.53 -0.86
C LYS A 48 16.17 -1.76 -1.74
N LYS A 49 15.45 -2.86 -1.46
CA LYS A 49 15.48 -4.07 -2.29
C LYS A 49 14.99 -3.81 -3.72
N HIS A 50 14.08 -2.85 -3.88
CA HIS A 50 13.51 -2.41 -5.15
C HIS A 50 14.31 -1.31 -5.87
N GLY A 51 15.58 -1.15 -5.50
CA GLY A 51 16.53 -0.26 -6.18
C GLY A 51 16.36 1.23 -5.83
N PHE A 52 15.61 1.56 -4.78
CA PHE A 52 15.65 2.92 -4.23
C PHE A 52 16.97 3.15 -3.50
N LEU A 53 17.51 4.34 -3.66
CA LEU A 53 18.73 4.86 -3.05
C LEU A 53 18.36 5.91 -1.99
N GLU A 54 19.34 6.25 -1.15
CA GLU A 54 19.20 7.28 -0.10
C GLU A 54 17.94 7.13 0.76
N VAL A 55 17.56 5.87 1.05
CA VAL A 55 16.34 5.57 1.79
C VAL A 55 16.53 5.88 3.28
N GLU A 56 15.83 6.90 3.77
CA GLU A 56 15.87 7.42 5.14
C GLU A 56 14.48 7.35 5.77
N VAL A 57 14.36 6.68 6.92
CA VAL A 57 13.17 6.78 7.78
C VAL A 57 13.28 8.05 8.61
N THR A 58 12.25 8.90 8.55
CA THR A 58 12.24 10.17 9.28
C THR A 58 12.00 9.94 10.78
N ARG A 59 12.18 11.00 11.58
CA ARG A 59 11.85 10.97 13.00
C ARG A 59 10.33 10.96 13.19
N GLY A 60 9.77 10.07 14.00
CA GLY A 60 8.31 9.99 14.19
C GLY A 60 7.62 11.21 14.86
N SER A 61 8.32 12.31 15.13
CA SER A 61 7.71 13.56 15.60
C SER A 61 8.27 14.75 14.84
N GLY A 62 7.38 15.60 14.32
CA GLY A 62 7.75 16.76 13.50
C GLY A 62 8.31 16.37 12.14
N ASP A 63 7.81 15.27 11.57
CA ASP A 63 8.08 14.76 10.22
C ASP A 63 7.13 15.31 9.15
N TYR A 64 6.19 16.17 9.54
CA TYR A 64 5.20 16.75 8.63
C TYR A 64 4.41 15.71 7.82
N GLY A 65 4.26 14.50 8.36
CA GLY A 65 3.51 13.40 7.74
C GLY A 65 4.28 12.62 6.67
N ILE A 66 5.61 12.65 6.66
CA ILE A 66 6.43 11.82 5.77
C ILE A 66 7.28 10.89 6.60
N ASP A 67 7.12 9.58 6.42
CA ASP A 67 7.85 8.60 7.21
C ASP A 67 9.13 8.15 6.52
N ILE A 68 9.20 8.22 5.18
CA ILE A 68 10.36 7.81 4.40
C ILE A 68 10.69 8.84 3.31
N LEU A 69 11.97 9.20 3.22
CA LEU A 69 12.56 9.89 2.07
C LEU A 69 13.39 8.88 1.27
N ALA A 70 13.34 8.98 -0.06
CA ALA A 70 14.08 8.08 -0.94
C ALA A 70 14.35 8.70 -2.30
N GLU A 71 15.28 8.12 -3.05
CA GLU A 71 15.55 8.45 -4.44
C GLU A 71 15.44 7.19 -5.32
N LYS A 72 14.95 7.32 -6.55
CA LYS A 72 15.09 6.29 -7.57
C LYS A 72 15.31 6.93 -8.92
N GLU A 73 16.41 6.56 -9.58
CA GLU A 73 16.76 7.03 -10.93
C GLU A 73 16.75 8.57 -11.04
N GLY A 74 17.27 9.27 -10.03
CA GLY A 74 17.29 10.73 -9.98
C GLY A 74 15.97 11.39 -9.61
N VAL A 75 14.91 10.62 -9.30
CA VAL A 75 13.61 11.14 -8.83
C VAL A 75 13.53 11.00 -7.32
N THR A 76 13.22 12.09 -6.62
CA THR A 76 13.15 12.12 -5.16
C THR A 76 11.72 11.98 -4.66
N TYR A 77 11.54 11.15 -3.63
CA TYR A 77 10.25 10.73 -3.10
C TYR A 77 10.09 11.14 -1.63
N ALA A 78 8.88 11.56 -1.28
CA ALA A 78 8.39 11.71 0.08
C ALA A 78 7.22 10.73 0.28
N ILE A 79 7.38 9.78 1.20
CA ILE A 79 6.49 8.62 1.32
C ILE A 79 5.90 8.58 2.73
N GLN A 80 4.57 8.61 2.83
CA GLN A 80 3.84 8.32 4.06
C GLN A 80 3.46 6.83 4.06
N CYS A 81 3.84 6.11 5.09
CA CYS A 81 3.41 4.77 5.40
C CYS A 81 2.15 4.78 6.29
N LYS A 82 1.18 3.90 6.01
CA LYS A 82 0.02 3.65 6.90
C LYS A 82 -0.22 2.15 7.05
N CYS A 83 0.01 1.63 8.25
CA CYS A 83 -0.37 0.26 8.63
C CYS A 83 -1.70 0.27 9.38
N TYR A 84 -2.83 -0.04 8.71
CA TYR A 84 -4.16 0.01 9.30
C TYR A 84 -4.93 -1.31 9.13
N THR A 85 -6.06 -1.43 9.83
CA THR A 85 -7.03 -2.53 9.71
C THR A 85 -8.22 -2.19 8.82
N SER A 86 -8.28 -0.95 8.31
CA SER A 86 -9.38 -0.44 7.48
C SER A 86 -8.84 0.44 6.35
N PRO A 87 -9.64 0.70 5.30
CA PRO A 87 -9.19 1.48 4.15
C PRO A 87 -8.68 2.88 4.51
N VAL A 88 -7.62 3.31 3.83
CA VAL A 88 -6.95 4.60 4.08
C VAL A 88 -7.77 5.75 3.50
N GLY A 89 -7.99 6.76 4.35
CA GLY A 89 -8.77 7.96 4.04
C GLY A 89 -7.97 9.11 3.41
N VAL A 90 -8.68 10.17 3.04
CA VAL A 90 -8.14 11.38 2.39
C VAL A 90 -7.01 12.04 3.18
N LYS A 91 -7.06 11.95 4.52
CA LYS A 91 -6.08 12.58 5.41
C LYS A 91 -4.64 12.18 5.07
N ALA A 92 -4.38 10.89 4.84
CA ALA A 92 -3.03 10.41 4.51
C ALA A 92 -2.51 11.00 3.18
N VAL A 93 -3.40 11.22 2.21
CA VAL A 93 -3.05 11.84 0.93
C VAL A 93 -2.71 13.32 1.11
N GLN A 94 -3.44 14.03 1.98
CA GLN A 94 -3.18 15.44 2.29
C GLN A 94 -1.87 15.61 3.08
N GLU A 95 -1.62 14.72 4.04
CA GLU A 95 -0.35 14.64 4.78
C GLU A 95 0.82 14.44 3.79
N ALA A 96 0.74 13.42 2.91
CA ALA A 96 1.78 13.18 1.91
C ALA A 96 1.96 14.34 0.92
N TYR A 97 0.89 15.04 0.55
CA TYR A 97 0.97 16.23 -0.31
C TYR A 97 1.72 17.37 0.37
N ALA A 98 1.34 17.71 1.61
CA ALA A 98 1.99 18.79 2.36
C ALA A 98 3.46 18.43 2.67
N GLY A 99 3.70 17.18 3.06
CA GLY A 99 5.03 16.67 3.37
C GLY A 99 5.96 16.63 2.17
N ARG A 100 5.48 16.20 0.99
CA ARG A 100 6.25 16.26 -0.27
C ARG A 100 6.79 17.67 -0.52
N ASP A 101 5.93 18.67 -0.40
CA ASP A 101 6.29 20.07 -0.64
C ASP A 101 7.22 20.61 0.47
N TYR A 102 7.01 20.22 1.73
CA TYR A 102 7.88 20.60 2.85
C TYR A 102 9.32 20.10 2.69
N TYR A 103 9.50 18.88 2.19
CA TYR A 103 10.82 18.27 1.98
C TYR A 103 11.40 18.52 0.57
N ASP A 104 10.79 19.39 -0.24
CA ASP A 104 11.21 19.71 -1.61
C ASP A 104 11.40 18.45 -2.49
N ARG A 105 10.51 17.46 -2.36
CA ARG A 105 10.57 16.20 -3.12
C ARG A 105 9.73 16.26 -4.38
N MET A 106 10.16 15.58 -5.43
CA MET A 106 9.48 15.60 -6.73
C MET A 106 8.15 14.82 -6.69
N VAL A 107 8.11 13.72 -5.94
CA VAL A 107 6.98 12.80 -5.91
C VAL A 107 6.55 12.55 -4.47
N GLY A 108 5.24 12.61 -4.24
CA GLY A 108 4.62 12.21 -2.97
C GLY A 108 3.92 10.87 -3.15
N ALA A 109 4.00 9.99 -2.15
CA ALA A 109 3.33 8.70 -2.16
C ALA A 109 2.72 8.35 -0.81
N VAL A 110 1.63 7.58 -0.82
CA VAL A 110 1.13 6.87 0.36
C VAL A 110 1.28 5.37 0.14
N LEU A 111 2.00 4.72 1.04
CA LEU A 111 2.25 3.27 1.06
C LEU A 111 1.46 2.63 2.20
N THR A 112 0.71 1.57 1.94
CA THR A 112 -0.15 0.95 2.96
C THR A 112 -0.36 -0.55 2.75
N ASN A 113 -0.58 -1.27 3.85
CA ASN A 113 -1.04 -2.66 3.84
C ASN A 113 -2.55 -2.79 3.52
N GLN A 114 -3.26 -1.67 3.31
CA GLN A 114 -4.70 -1.64 3.01
C GLN A 114 -4.98 -1.07 1.62
N TYR A 115 -6.25 -0.88 1.31
CA TYR A 115 -6.70 -0.17 0.11
C TYR A 115 -7.14 1.25 0.46
N PHE A 116 -7.32 2.09 -0.55
CA PHE A 116 -7.76 3.47 -0.36
C PHE A 116 -9.28 3.60 -0.50
N THR A 117 -9.85 4.54 0.25
CA THR A 117 -11.23 4.98 0.03
C THR A 117 -11.38 5.68 -1.32
N SER A 118 -12.57 5.66 -1.93
CA SER A 118 -12.81 6.34 -3.22
C SER A 118 -12.47 7.84 -3.15
N SER A 119 -12.77 8.50 -2.03
CA SER A 119 -12.42 9.90 -1.82
C SER A 119 -10.90 10.13 -1.77
N ALA A 120 -10.14 9.20 -1.16
CA ALA A 120 -8.68 9.27 -1.16
C ALA A 120 -8.09 9.11 -2.57
N VAL A 121 -8.67 8.21 -3.38
CA VAL A 121 -8.29 8.05 -4.79
C VAL A 121 -8.53 9.32 -5.59
N GLU A 122 -9.70 9.95 -5.42
CA GLU A 122 -10.01 11.22 -6.10
C GLU A 122 -9.09 12.37 -5.65
N ALA A 123 -8.80 12.47 -4.36
CA ALA A 123 -7.85 13.44 -3.84
C ALA A 123 -6.44 13.23 -4.40
N ALA A 124 -5.97 11.98 -4.42
CA ALA A 124 -4.63 11.63 -4.90
C ALA A 124 -4.43 11.99 -6.37
N LYS A 125 -5.44 11.74 -7.21
CA LYS A 125 -5.42 12.18 -8.62
C LYS A 125 -5.26 13.69 -8.77
N LYS A 126 -5.96 14.48 -7.94
CA LYS A 126 -5.90 15.95 -8.00
C LYS A 126 -4.58 16.49 -7.45
N LEU A 127 -4.08 15.92 -6.37
CA LEU A 127 -2.88 16.35 -5.67
C LEU A 127 -1.59 15.71 -6.24
N LYS A 128 -1.73 14.82 -7.22
CA LYS A 128 -0.65 14.06 -7.87
C LYS A 128 0.18 13.28 -6.85
N ILE A 129 -0.52 12.52 -6.00
CA ILE A 129 0.07 11.63 -5.01
C ILE A 129 -0.07 10.19 -5.50
N LEU A 130 1.01 9.43 -5.44
CA LEU A 130 1.00 8.02 -5.77
C LEU A 130 0.32 7.22 -4.65
N LEU A 131 -0.47 6.22 -5.05
CA LEU A 131 -1.14 5.33 -4.13
C LEU A 131 -0.55 3.94 -4.29
N TRP A 132 0.24 3.53 -3.30
CA TRP A 132 0.84 2.20 -3.21
C TRP A 132 0.04 1.39 -2.19
N ASP A 133 -1.04 0.78 -2.67
CA ASP A 133 -1.95 -0.02 -1.85
C ASP A 133 -1.43 -1.44 -1.62
N ARG A 134 -2.24 -2.26 -0.95
CA ARG A 134 -1.96 -3.69 -0.72
C ARG A 134 -1.57 -4.44 -1.99
N GLY A 135 -2.22 -4.18 -3.13
CA GLY A 135 -1.90 -4.88 -4.37
C GLY A 135 -0.49 -4.54 -4.86
N TYR A 136 -0.12 -3.27 -4.78
CA TYR A 136 1.24 -2.82 -5.10
C TYR A 136 2.29 -3.34 -4.10
N LEU A 137 1.96 -3.32 -2.80
CA LEU A 137 2.84 -3.87 -1.77
C LEU A 137 3.08 -5.37 -1.95
N GLU A 138 2.04 -6.13 -2.29
CA GLU A 138 2.14 -7.56 -2.61
C GLU A 138 3.01 -7.81 -3.84
N SER A 139 2.88 -7.01 -4.91
CA SER A 139 3.76 -7.16 -6.08
C SER A 139 5.23 -6.90 -5.75
N MET A 140 5.53 -5.93 -4.88
CA MET A 140 6.90 -5.70 -4.41
C MET A 140 7.46 -6.86 -3.58
N LEU A 141 6.62 -7.68 -2.95
CA LEU A 141 7.07 -8.82 -2.14
C LEU A 141 7.31 -10.09 -2.95
N GLU A 142 6.74 -10.18 -4.15
CA GLU A 142 6.87 -11.33 -5.04
C GLU A 142 8.09 -11.25 -5.97
N GLU A 143 8.69 -10.06 -6.11
CA GLU A 143 9.91 -9.77 -6.88
C GLU A 143 11.20 -9.93 -6.04
#